data_AF-A0A482T0D2-F1
#
_entry.id   AF-A0A482T0D2-F1
#
_cell.length_a   1.000
_cell.length_b   1.000
_cell.length_c   1.000
_cell.angle_alpha   90.00
_cell.angle_beta   90.00
_cell.angle_gamma   90.00
#
_symmetry.space_group_name_H-M   'P 1'
#
loop_
_entity.id
_entity.type
_entity.pdbx_description
1 polymer ?
#
loop_
_entity_poly.entity_id
_entity_poly.type
_entity_poly.pdbx_seq_one_letter_code
_entity_poly.pdbx_strand_id
1 'polypeptide(L)' 'MGVTAIMTETDRKRIKRESDEPAEKRYQATSRIRKRITALEQDANILKEHHPDLYRELQKAICDE' A
#
# COMPACT_ATOMS: atom_id res chain seq x y z
N MET A 1 6.13 -18.17 3.70
CA MET A 1 5.28 -17.05 4.16
C MET A 1 5.33 -15.97 3.10
N GLY A 2 4.21 -15.61 2.48
CA GLY A 2 4.18 -14.54 1.48
C GLY A 2 4.34 -13.18 2.15
N VAL A 3 5.18 -12.31 1.58
CA VAL A 3 5.31 -10.93 2.06
C VAL A 3 4.07 -10.14 1.61
N THR A 4 3.42 -9.47 2.54
CA THR A 4 2.29 -8.58 2.24
C THR A 4 2.79 -7.14 2.23
N ALA A 5 2.64 -6.45 1.09
CA ALA A 5 2.92 -5.02 0.96
C ALA A 5 1.76 -4.17 1.56
N ILE A 6 1.46 -3.01 0.99
CA ILE A 6 0.40 -2.11 1.47
C ILE A 6 -1.03 -2.71 1.38
N MET A 7 -1.24 -3.69 0.52
CA MET A 7 -2.55 -4.30 0.29
C MET A 7 -2.51 -5.81 0.49
N THR A 8 -3.50 -6.33 1.22
CA THR A 8 -3.77 -7.76 1.29
C THR A 8 -4.40 -8.25 -0.02
N GLU A 9 -4.44 -9.56 -0.24
CA GLU A 9 -5.13 -10.14 -1.39
C GLU A 9 -6.61 -9.73 -1.43
N THR A 10 -7.27 -9.71 -0.28
CA THR A 10 -8.67 -9.28 -0.16
C THR A 10 -8.85 -7.79 -0.48
N ASP A 11 -7.91 -6.94 -0.05
CA ASP A 11 -7.94 -5.51 -0.39
C ASP A 11 -7.83 -5.32 -1.92
N ARG A 12 -6.98 -6.11 -2.59
CA ARG A 12 -6.83 -6.09 -4.06
C ARG A 12 -8.15 -6.46 -4.75
N LYS A 13 -8.80 -7.56 -4.36
CA LYS A 13 -10.08 -8.00 -4.93
C LYS A 13 -11.17 -6.93 -4.76
N ARG A 14 -11.26 -6.33 -3.58
CA ARG A 14 -12.25 -5.27 -3.27
C ARG A 14 -12.04 -3.98 -4.08
N ILE A 15 -10.79 -3.57 -4.28
CA ILE A 15 -10.47 -2.38 -5.09
C ILE A 15 -10.79 -2.63 -6.57
N LYS A 16 -10.42 -3.81 -7.10
CA LYS A 16 -10.73 -4.20 -8.48
C LYS A 16 -12.22 -4.43 -8.76
N ARG A 17 -13.08 -4.34 -7.73
CA ARG A 17 -14.51 -4.66 -7.81
C ARG A 17 -14.78 -6.09 -8.28
N GLU A 18 -13.83 -7.00 -8.02
CA GLU A 18 -13.95 -8.43 -8.33
C GLU A 18 -14.83 -9.16 -7.30
N SER A 19 -15.38 -8.45 -6.31
CA SER A 19 -16.33 -8.98 -5.34
C SER A 19 -17.65 -8.22 -5.39
N ASP A 20 -18.77 -8.97 -5.38
CA ASP A 20 -20.14 -8.46 -5.16
C ASP A 20 -20.37 -8.01 -3.69
N GLU A 21 -19.35 -7.42 -3.06
CA GLU A 21 -19.48 -6.96 -1.68
C GLU A 21 -20.16 -5.58 -1.60
N PRO A 22 -20.94 -5.33 -0.53
CA PRO A 22 -21.60 -4.04 -0.30
C PRO A 22 -20.63 -2.86 -0.35
N ALA A 23 -21.12 -1.71 -0.83
CA ALA A 23 -20.34 -0.48 -0.97
C ALA A 23 -19.62 -0.06 0.32
N GLU A 24 -20.21 -0.36 1.48
CA GLU A 24 -19.61 -0.10 2.80
C GLU A 24 -18.28 -0.83 3.00
N LYS A 25 -18.20 -2.13 2.63
CA LYS A 25 -16.96 -2.92 2.77
C LYS A 25 -15.87 -2.43 1.83
N ARG A 26 -16.25 -1.94 0.64
CA ARG A 26 -15.32 -1.30 -0.30
C ARG A 26 -14.80 0.01 0.26
N TYR A 27 -15.65 0.82 0.89
CA TYR A 27 -15.25 2.06 1.56
C TYR A 27 -14.28 1.79 2.72
N GLN A 28 -14.56 0.77 3.54
CA GLN A 28 -13.66 0.35 4.61
C GLN A 28 -12.29 -0.08 4.10
N ALA A 29 -12.23 -0.84 2.99
CA ALA A 29 -10.97 -1.22 2.36
C ALA A 29 -10.17 0.00 1.91
N THR A 30 -10.82 0.96 1.20
CA THR A 30 -10.17 2.21 0.79
C THR A 30 -9.65 3.02 1.97
N SER A 31 -10.43 3.13 3.05
CA SER A 31 -10.02 3.83 4.27
C SER A 31 -8.77 3.19 4.91
N ARG A 32 -8.72 1.85 4.97
CA ARG A 32 -7.55 1.12 5.48
C ARG A 32 -6.32 1.33 4.60
N ILE A 33 -6.48 1.28 3.28
CA ILE A 33 -5.38 1.50 2.33
C ILE A 33 -4.82 2.92 2.48
N ARG A 34 -5.67 3.94 2.62
CA ARG A 34 -5.22 5.31 2.88
C ARG A 34 -4.33 5.41 4.12
N LYS A 35 -4.74 4.79 5.23
CA LYS A 35 -3.92 4.77 6.46
C LYS A 35 -2.57 4.09 6.23
N ARG A 36 -2.52 3.01 5.45
CA ARG A 36 -1.28 2.31 5.11
C ARG A 36 -0.37 3.11 4.18
N ILE A 37 -0.94 3.93 3.28
CA ILE A 37 -0.16 4.86 2.46
C ILE A 37 0.52 5.90 3.37
N THR A 38 -0.22 6.50 4.32
CA THR A 38 0.39 7.45 5.27
C THR A 38 1.47 6.80 6.13
N ALA A 39 1.31 5.54 6.54
CA ALA A 39 2.37 4.81 7.24
C ALA A 39 3.59 4.56 6.33
N LEU A 40 3.37 4.19 5.07
CA LEU A 40 4.46 4.00 4.10
C LEU A 40 5.23 5.31 3.86
N GLU A 41 4.57 6.47 3.86
CA GLU A 41 5.26 7.77 3.77
C GLU A 41 6.20 8.00 4.96
N GLN A 42 5.78 7.63 6.17
CA GLN A 42 6.63 7.71 7.36
C GLN A 42 7.83 6.75 7.24
N ASP A 43 7.58 5.51 6.82
CA ASP A 43 8.63 4.51 6.60
C ASP A 43 9.62 4.99 5.52
N ALA A 44 9.12 5.58 4.43
CA ALA A 44 9.95 6.13 3.36
C ALA A 44 10.85 7.27 3.86
N ASN A 45 10.38 8.12 4.77
CA ASN A 45 11.22 9.16 5.37
C ASN A 45 12.35 8.57 6.21
N ILE A 46 12.06 7.54 7.03
CA ILE A 46 13.08 6.84 7.82
C ILE A 46 14.11 6.19 6.89
N LEU A 47 13.66 5.53 5.81
CA LEU A 47 14.56 4.96 4.82
C LEU A 47 15.41 6.02 4.14
N LYS A 48 14.83 7.18 3.78
CA LYS A 48 15.57 8.27 3.16
C LYS A 48 16.70 8.79 4.05
N GLU A 49 16.47 8.86 5.36
CA GLU A 49 17.46 9.35 6.32
C GLU A 49 18.54 8.31 6.66
N HIS A 50 18.16 7.06 6.86
CA HIS A 50 19.07 6.03 7.39
C HIS A 50 19.60 5.05 6.35
N HIS A 51 18.83 4.78 5.29
CA HIS A 51 19.13 3.77 4.28
C HIS A 51 18.71 4.25 2.87
N PRO A 52 19.40 5.26 2.31
CA PRO A 52 18.99 5.93 1.09
C PRO A 52 18.91 5.01 -0.14
N ASP A 53 19.66 3.90 -0.16
CA ASP A 53 19.59 2.91 -1.24
C ASP A 53 18.26 2.14 -1.23
N LEU A 54 17.76 1.73 -0.05
CA LEU A 54 16.44 1.11 0.09
C LEU A 54 15.32 2.11 -0.24
N TYR A 55 15.49 3.38 0.10
CA TYR A 55 14.56 4.42 -0.32
C TYR A 55 14.48 4.55 -1.84
N ARG A 56 15.63 4.50 -2.55
CA ARG A 56 15.65 4.52 -4.02
C ARG A 56 14.99 3.29 -4.62
N GLU A 57 15.21 2.10 -4.05
CA GLU A 57 14.53 0.87 -4.48
C GLU A 57 13.01 1.00 -4.31
N LEU A 58 12.56 1.48 -3.16
CA LEU A 58 11.15 1.74 -2.90
C LEU A 58 10.58 2.76 -3.89
N GLN A 59 11.25 3.89 -4.09
CA GLN A 59 10.82 4.93 -5.03
C GLN A 59 10.69 4.39 -6.44
N LYS A 60 11.68 3.61 -6.91
CA LYS A 60 11.70 3.01 -8.25
C LYS A 60 10.61 1.95 -8.45
N ALA A 61 10.12 1.34 -7.37
CA ALA A 61 9.02 0.38 -7.42
C ALA A 61 7.63 1.05 -7.46
N ILE A 62 7.50 2.31 -7.04
CA ILE A 62 6.21 3.02 -6.95
C ILE A 62 6.05 4.08 -8.04
N CYS A 63 7.15 4.76 -8.39
CA CYS A 63 7.18 5.69 -9.50
C CYS A 63 7.39 4.90 -10.80
N ASP A 64 6.41 4.93 -11.68
CA ASP A 64 6.67 4.70 -13.10
C ASP A 64 7.68 5.78 -13.55
N GLU A 65 8.65 5.44 -14.40
CA GLU A 65 9.61 6.40 -14.98
C GLU A 65 8.94 7.69 -15.47
#